data_AF-A0A2V6EJU1-F1
#
_entry.id   AF-A0A2V6EJU1-F1
#
_cell.length_a   1.000
_cell.length_b   1.000
_cell.length_c   1.000
_cell.angle_alpha   90.00
_cell.angle_beta   90.00
_cell.angle_gamma   90.00
#
_symmetry.space_group_name_H-M   'P 1'
#
loop_
_entity.id
_entity.type
_entity.pdbx_description
1 polymer ?
#
loop_
_entity_poly.entity_id
_entity_poly.type
_entity_poly.pdbx_seq_one_letter_code
_entity_poly.pdbx_strand_id
1 'polypeptide(L)' 'MNTLNRAKQLQARTKRFAVRIIKAFARPPKDEATRIVGRQFLRSGTSLAANYRA' A
#
# COMPACT_ATOMS: atom_id res chain seq x y z
N MET A 1 -24.78 -3.19 9.57
CA MET A 1 -23.33 -3.41 9.66
C MET A 1 -22.75 -2.33 10.57
N ASN A 2 -22.25 -2.68 11.77
CA ASN A 2 -21.74 -1.69 12.74
C ASN A 2 -20.47 -1.01 12.22
N THR A 3 -20.31 0.29 12.47
CA THR A 3 -19.15 1.13 12.18
C THR A 3 -17.81 0.46 12.55
N LEU A 4 -17.74 -0.22 13.69
CA LEU A 4 -16.55 -0.96 14.14
C LEU A 4 -16.14 -2.10 13.18
N ASN A 5 -17.12 -2.82 12.62
CA ASN A 5 -16.86 -3.88 11.65
C ASN A 5 -16.37 -3.31 10.32
N ARG A 6 -16.88 -2.14 9.91
CA ARG A 6 -16.43 -1.45 8.70
C ARG A 6 -14.97 -0.98 8.85
N ALA A 7 -14.60 -0.41 10.00
CA ALA A 7 -13.23 0.01 10.28
C ALA A 7 -12.25 -1.18 10.20
N LYS A 8 -12.55 -2.30 10.87
CA LYS A 8 -11.73 -3.52 10.82
C LYS A 8 -11.60 -4.09 9.41
N GLN A 9 -12.68 -4.08 8.62
CA GLN A 9 -12.62 -4.54 7.23
C GLN A 9 -11.74 -3.64 6.36
N LEU A 10 -11.83 -2.32 6.52
CA LEU A 10 -10.98 -1.38 5.79
C LEU A 10 -9.51 -1.58 6.17
N GLN A 11 -9.19 -1.70 7.46
CA GLN A 11 -7.83 -1.99 7.93
C GLN A 11 -7.27 -3.29 7.31
N ALA A 12 -8.06 -4.36 7.26
CA ALA A 12 -7.64 -5.61 6.62
C ALA A 12 -7.46 -5.48 5.09
N ARG A 13 -8.29 -4.66 4.42
CA ARG A 13 -8.18 -4.39 2.99
C ARG A 13 -6.94 -3.56 2.67
N THR A 14 -6.69 -2.49 3.41
CA THR A 14 -5.54 -1.60 3.19
C THR A 14 -4.22 -2.30 3.48
N LYS A 15 -4.14 -3.14 4.52
CA LYS A 15 -2.97 -4.00 4.78
C LYS A 15 -2.66 -4.93 3.59
N ARG A 16 -3.68 -5.62 3.07
CA ARG A 16 -3.52 -6.50 1.88
C ARG A 16 -3.14 -5.73 0.62
N PHE A 17 -3.59 -4.49 0.50
CA PHE A 17 -3.20 -3.62 -0.60
C PHE A 17 -1.73 -3.19 -0.49
N ALA A 18 -1.27 -2.74 0.68
CA ALA A 18 0.13 -2.38 0.91
C ALA A 18 1.11 -3.52 0.58
N VAL A 19 0.78 -4.77 0.93
CA VAL A 19 1.59 -5.95 0.55
C VAL A 19 1.67 -6.12 -0.98
N ARG A 20 0.58 -5.84 -1.71
CA ARG A 20 0.58 -5.89 -3.18
C ARG A 20 1.44 -4.79 -3.79
N ILE A 21 1.41 -3.58 -3.23
CA ILE A 21 2.27 -2.47 -3.64
C ILE A 21 3.75 -2.86 -3.50
N ILE A 22 4.14 -3.42 -2.35
CA ILE A 22 5.52 -3.87 -2.10
C ILE A 22 5.94 -4.94 -3.12
N LYS A 23 5.08 -5.94 -3.38
CA LYS A 23 5.36 -6.98 -4.38
C LYS A 23 5.44 -6.42 -5.80
N ALA A 24 4.63 -5.43 -6.14
CA ALA A 24 4.66 -4.78 -7.44
C ALA A 24 5.95 -3.94 -7.62
N PHE A 25 6.37 -3.20 -6.60
CA PHE A 25 7.61 -2.42 -6.60
C PHE A 25 8.87 -3.28 -6.81
N ALA A 26 8.86 -4.55 -6.42
CA ALA A 26 10.00 -5.46 -6.54
C ALA A 26 10.20 -6.07 -7.94
N ARG A 27 9.25 -5.92 -8.86
CA ARG A 27 9.25 -6.61 -10.18
C ARG A 27 9.86 -5.85 -11.37
N PRO A 28 9.74 -4.52 -11.50
CA PRO A 28 10.09 -3.86 -12.75
C PRO A 28 11.61 -3.70 -12.93
N PRO A 29 12.07 -3.29 -14.12
CA PRO A 29 13.48 -3.06 -14.40
C PRO A 29 14.12 -2.06 -13.42
N LYS A 30 15.44 -2.20 -13.19
CA LYS A 30 16.17 -1.38 -12.22
C LYS A 30 16.68 -0.05 -12.79
N ASP A 31 16.10 0.44 -13.88
CA ASP A 31 16.45 1.75 -14.44
C ASP A 31 16.01 2.90 -13.52
N GLU A 32 16.59 4.08 -13.76
CA GLU A 32 16.42 5.22 -12.89
C GLU A 32 14.99 5.78 -12.89
N ALA A 33 14.36 5.88 -14.06
CA ALA A 33 13.00 6.38 -14.19
C ALA A 33 12.00 5.48 -13.43
N THR A 34 12.12 4.16 -13.63
CA THR A 34 11.33 3.17 -12.89
C THR A 34 11.59 3.23 -11.39
N ARG A 35 12.83 3.42 -10.94
CA ARG A 35 13.15 3.57 -9.50
C ARG A 35 12.54 4.83 -8.91
N ILE A 36 12.56 5.96 -9.61
CA ILE A 36 11.98 7.23 -9.15
C ILE A 36 10.48 7.07 -8.97
N VAL A 37 9.77 6.63 -10.01
CA VAL A 37 8.32 6.44 -9.97
C VAL A 37 7.94 5.34 -8.96
N GLY A 38 8.68 4.24 -8.96
CA GLY A 38 8.47 3.12 -8.04
C GLY A 38 8.58 3.52 -6.57
N ARG A 39 9.53 4.39 -6.20
CA ARG A 39 9.64 4.90 -4.83
C ARG A 39 8.44 5.76 -4.45
N GLN A 40 7.94 6.61 -5.35
CA GLN A 40 6.75 7.41 -5.08
C GLN A 40 5.51 6.52 -4.91
N PHE A 41 5.36 5.52 -5.78
CA PHE A 41 4.30 4.52 -5.71
C PHE A 41 4.35 3.70 -4.42
N LEU A 42 5.54 3.24 -4.01
CA LEU A 42 5.73 2.48 -2.77
C LEU A 42 5.30 3.31 -1.56
N ARG A 43 5.74 4.56 -1.48
CA ARG A 43 5.40 5.47 -0.38
C ARG A 43 3.90 5.72 -0.32
N SER A 44 3.31 6.21 -1.41
CA SER A 44 1.88 6.55 -1.43
C SER A 44 0.98 5.34 -1.18
N GLY A 45 1.32 4.18 -1.77
CA GLY A 45 0.54 2.95 -1.63
C GLY A 45 0.61 2.30 -0.24
N THR A 46 1.69 2.50 0.50
CA THR A 46 1.85 1.97 1.87
C THR A 46 1.36 2.92 2.96
N SER A 47 1.39 4.24 2.72
CA SER A 47 0.87 5.26 3.66
C SER A 47 -0.60 5.06 4.01
N LEU A 48 -1.43 4.57 3.09
CA LEU A 48 -2.84 4.27 3.35
C LEU A 48 -2.99 3.25 4.51
N ALA A 49 -2.24 2.15 4.48
CA ALA A 49 -2.33 1.13 5.53
C ALA A 49 -1.82 1.64 6.88
N ALA A 50 -0.81 2.52 6.88
CA ALA A 50 -0.34 3.19 8.08
C ALA A 50 -1.43 4.10 8.68
N ASN A 51 -2.09 4.91 7.86
CA ASN A 51 -3.17 5.82 8.31
C ASN A 51 -4.40 5.09 8.85
N TYR A 52 -4.72 3.90 8.32
CA TYR A 52 -5.82 3.06 8.84
C TYR A 52 -5.45 2.25 10.08
N ARG A 53 -4.18 2.28 10.50
CA ARG A 53 -3.69 1.65 11.74
C ARG A 53 -3.51 2.66 12.87
N ALA A 54 -3.19 3.91 12.55
CA ALA A 54 -3.12 5.02 13.52
C ALA A 54 -4.47 5.21 14.22
#